data_AF-A0A7J5EI22-F1
#
_entry.id   AF-A0A7J5EI22-F1
#
_cell.length_a   1.000
_cell.length_b   1.000
_cell.length_c   1.000
_cell.angle_alpha   90.00
_cell.angle_beta   90.00
_cell.angle_gamma   90.00
#
_symmetry.space_group_name_H-M   'P 1'
#
loop_
_entity.id
_entity.type
_entity.pdbx_description
1 polymer ?
#
loop_
_entity_poly.entity_id
_entity_poly.type
_entity_poly.pdbx_seq_one_letter_code
_entity_poly.pdbx_strand_id
1 'polypeptide(L)'
;MRLAAAAIGGGRLRSLLLELWQRTRFDWGFVSDRLSQTFRKETWLGAHERRFVAETLYGMVRQLRRLDAAVSRGGRRGAPRDTDRLLAYLLLEGLITVAD
;
A
#
# COMPACT_ATOMS: atom_id res chain seq x y z
N MET A 1 -7.51 7.09 14.87
CA MET A 1 -7.26 5.68 15.23
C MET A 1 -8.41 4.72 14.89
N ARG A 2 -9.69 5.08 15.05
CA ARG A 2 -10.83 4.18 14.79
C ARG A 2 -10.88 3.56 13.38
N LEU A 3 -10.59 4.32 12.33
CA LEU A 3 -10.58 3.81 10.95
C LEU A 3 -9.41 2.86 10.67
N ALA A 4 -8.23 3.12 11.25
CA ALA A 4 -7.09 2.22 11.15
C ALA A 4 -7.37 0.88 11.85
N ALA A 5 -7.93 0.93 13.07
CA ALA A 5 -8.36 -0.27 13.79
C ALA A 5 -9.42 -1.05 13.00
N ALA A 6 -10.39 -0.37 12.38
CA ALA A 6 -11.40 -1.00 11.53
C ALA A 6 -10.76 -1.67 10.29
N ALA A 7 -9.82 -0.99 9.61
CA ALA A 7 -9.12 -1.55 8.46
C ALA A 7 -8.27 -2.79 8.82
N ILE A 8 -7.63 -2.79 10.00
CA ILE A 8 -6.86 -3.94 10.49
C ILE A 8 -7.80 -5.09 10.88
N GLY A 9 -8.86 -4.76 11.65
CA GLY A 9 -9.86 -5.71 12.14
C GLY A 9 -10.70 -6.38 11.04
N GLY A 10 -10.67 -5.86 9.81
CA GLY A 10 -11.27 -6.49 8.65
C GLY A 10 -12.52 -5.79 8.10
N GLY A 11 -13.37 -6.56 7.42
CA GLY A 11 -14.65 -6.06 6.89
C GLY A 11 -14.53 -5.14 5.68
N ARG A 12 -15.61 -4.39 5.43
CA ARG A 12 -15.83 -3.68 4.16
C ARG A 12 -14.73 -2.66 3.83
N LEU A 13 -14.23 -1.93 4.81
CA LEU A 13 -13.17 -0.94 4.61
C LEU A 13 -11.84 -1.58 4.22
N ARG A 14 -11.47 -2.71 4.86
CA ARG A 14 -10.29 -3.48 4.49
C ARG A 14 -10.42 -4.05 3.09
N SER A 15 -11.56 -4.67 2.78
CA SER A 15 -11.80 -5.26 1.45
C SER A 15 -11.69 -4.21 0.36
N LEU A 16 -12.28 -3.02 0.56
CA LEU A 16 -12.17 -1.90 -0.36
C LEU A 16 -10.72 -1.47 -0.58
N LEU A 17 -9.94 -1.31 0.50
CA LEU A 17 -8.54 -0.92 0.42
C LEU A 17 -7.69 -1.93 -0.35
N LEU A 18 -7.89 -3.23 -0.09
CA LEU A 18 -7.16 -4.31 -0.76
C LEU A 18 -7.57 -4.43 -2.24
N GLU A 19 -8.84 -4.25 -2.56
CA GLU A 19 -9.33 -4.23 -3.96
C GLU A 19 -8.74 -3.04 -4.73
N LEU A 20 -8.74 -1.84 -4.12
CA LEU A 20 -8.10 -0.66 -4.69
C LEU A 20 -6.60 -0.90 -4.90
N TRP A 21 -5.92 -1.45 -3.89
CA TRP A 21 -4.50 -1.76 -3.98
C TRP A 21 -4.18 -2.74 -5.12
N GLN A 22 -4.92 -3.83 -5.25
CA GLN A 22 -4.71 -4.80 -6.34
C GLN A 22 -4.86 -4.16 -7.72
N ARG A 23 -5.76 -3.19 -7.86
CA ARG A 23 -6.00 -2.47 -9.12
C ARG A 23 -4.96 -1.39 -9.42
N THR A 24 -4.31 -0.82 -8.40
CA THR A 24 -3.38 0.30 -8.58
C THR A 24 -1.91 -0.09 -8.48
N ARG A 25 -1.57 -1.24 -7.89
CA ARG A 25 -0.18 -1.63 -7.62
C ARG A 25 0.71 -1.80 -8.85
N PHE A 26 0.13 -1.90 -10.04
CA PHE A 26 0.85 -2.05 -11.31
C PHE A 26 0.91 -0.74 -12.11
N ASP A 27 -0.03 0.17 -11.90
CA ASP A 27 -0.13 1.42 -12.65
C ASP A 27 -0.55 2.59 -11.76
N TRP A 28 0.43 3.44 -11.49
CA TRP A 28 0.31 4.57 -10.58
C TRP A 28 -0.35 5.79 -11.22
N GLY A 29 -0.36 5.89 -12.55
CA GLY A 29 -0.93 7.02 -13.27
C GLY A 29 -2.42 7.18 -12.98
N PHE A 30 -3.08 6.07 -12.60
CA PHE A 30 -4.52 6.01 -12.43
C PHE A 30 -4.99 6.05 -10.97
N VAL A 31 -4.12 6.24 -9.96
CA VAL A 31 -4.56 6.19 -8.54
C VAL A 31 -5.69 7.18 -8.26
N SER A 32 -5.54 8.44 -8.70
CA SER A 32 -6.57 9.48 -8.57
C SER A 32 -7.88 9.13 -9.29
N ASP A 33 -7.78 8.56 -10.49
CA ASP A 33 -8.95 8.18 -11.29
C ASP A 33 -9.70 7.01 -10.66
N ARG A 34 -8.96 5.99 -10.19
CA ARG A 34 -9.52 4.83 -9.49
C ARG A 34 -10.18 5.24 -8.18
N LEU A 35 -9.57 6.14 -7.41
CA LEU A 35 -10.19 6.71 -6.22
C LEU A 35 -11.47 7.47 -6.57
N SER A 36 -11.43 8.32 -7.59
CA SER A 36 -12.59 9.10 -8.02
C SER A 36 -13.76 8.21 -8.47
N GLN A 37 -13.50 7.20 -9.30
CA GLN A 37 -14.50 6.22 -9.72
C GLN A 37 -15.06 5.44 -8.53
N THR A 38 -14.19 5.02 -7.60
CA THR A 38 -14.59 4.25 -6.42
C THR A 38 -15.44 5.08 -5.46
N PHE A 39 -15.09 6.33 -5.20
CA PHE A 39 -15.85 7.21 -4.31
C PHE A 39 -17.21 7.64 -4.87
N ARG A 40 -17.38 7.59 -6.20
CA ARG A 40 -18.71 7.74 -6.82
C ARG A 40 -19.57 6.49 -6.65
N LYS A 41 -18.96 5.30 -6.70
CA LYS A 41 -19.66 4.01 -6.57
C LYS A 41 -20.00 3.67 -5.11
N GLU A 42 -19.06 3.86 -4.20
CA GLU A 42 -19.17 3.46 -2.79
C GLU A 42 -19.82 4.58 -1.94
N THR A 43 -21.15 4.68 -2.02
CA THR A 43 -21.93 5.75 -1.38
C THR A 43 -21.92 5.72 0.15
N TRP A 44 -21.54 4.60 0.76
CA TRP A 44 -21.41 4.45 2.22
C TRP A 44 -20.17 5.15 2.80
N LEU A 45 -19.22 5.57 1.96
CA LEU A 45 -18.00 6.27 2.42
C LEU A 45 -18.31 7.75 2.69
N GLY A 46 -18.21 8.14 3.96
CA GLY A 46 -18.19 9.53 4.37
C GLY A 46 -16.85 10.23 4.03
N ALA A 47 -16.78 11.54 4.29
CA ALA A 47 -15.61 12.35 3.97
C ALA A 47 -14.33 11.85 4.67
N HIS A 48 -14.45 11.42 5.93
CA HIS A 48 -13.32 10.91 6.72
C HIS A 48 -12.82 9.57 6.20
N GLU A 49 -13.73 8.67 5.82
CA GLU A 49 -13.40 7.38 5.22
C GLU A 49 -12.72 7.57 3.86
N ARG A 50 -13.23 8.47 3.01
CA ARG A 50 -12.61 8.78 1.72
C ARG A 50 -11.19 9.31 1.89
N ARG A 51 -11.00 10.25 2.82
CA ARG A 51 -9.67 10.79 3.15
C ARG A 51 -8.74 9.67 3.63
N PHE A 52 -9.20 8.86 4.57
CA PHE A 52 -8.42 7.73 5.09
C PHE A 52 -8.05 6.73 3.99
N VAL A 53 -8.99 6.36 3.11
CA VAL A 53 -8.73 5.45 1.99
C VAL A 53 -7.69 6.02 1.04
N ALA A 54 -7.81 7.29 0.66
CA ALA A 54 -6.84 7.95 -0.21
C ALA A 54 -5.45 8.01 0.43
N GLU A 55 -5.35 8.51 1.67
CA GLU A 55 -4.08 8.60 2.39
C GLU A 55 -3.42 7.22 2.58
N THR A 56 -4.20 6.20 2.93
CA THR A 56 -3.70 4.83 3.10
C THR A 56 -3.22 4.26 1.77
N LEU A 57 -3.98 4.44 0.68
CA LEU A 57 -3.59 3.95 -0.64
C LEU A 57 -2.30 4.63 -1.12
N TYR A 58 -2.20 5.95 -1.02
CA TYR A 58 -0.97 6.67 -1.34
C TYR A 58 0.20 6.29 -0.44
N GLY A 59 -0.06 5.99 0.84
CA GLY A 59 0.93 5.46 1.78
C GLY A 59 1.48 4.11 1.32
N MET A 60 0.61 3.18 0.94
CA MET A 60 1.00 1.86 0.41
C MET A 60 1.84 1.97 -0.86
N VAL A 61 1.43 2.84 -1.80
CA VAL A 61 2.20 3.14 -3.03
C VAL A 61 3.60 3.66 -2.69
N ARG A 62 3.67 4.65 -1.79
CA ARG A 62 4.95 5.25 -1.36
C ARG A 62 5.85 4.21 -0.71
N GLN A 63 5.29 3.36 0.14
CA GLN A 63 6.07 2.32 0.82
C GLN A 63 6.60 1.28 -0.16
N LEU A 64 5.77 0.81 -1.11
CA LEU A 64 6.24 -0.11 -2.14
C LEU A 64 7.42 0.47 -2.94
N ARG A 65 7.32 1.74 -3.36
CA ARG A 65 8.41 2.43 -4.07
C ARG A 65 9.69 2.54 -3.23
N ARG A 66 9.55 2.79 -1.93
CA ARG A 66 10.69 2.82 -0.99
C ARG A 66 11.37 1.45 -0.93
N LEU A 67 10.59 0.36 -0.86
CA LEU A 67 11.11 -1.01 -0.85
C LEU A 67 11.78 -1.37 -2.17
N ASP A 68 11.14 -1.09 -3.31
CA ASP A 68 11.72 -1.34 -4.63
C ASP A 68 13.04 -0.56 -4.82
N ALA A 69 13.11 0.69 -4.34
CA ALA A 69 14.33 1.49 -4.36
C ALA A 69 15.43 0.89 -3.46
N ALA A 70 15.09 0.38 -2.28
CA ALA A 70 16.06 -0.28 -1.40
C ALA A 70 16.62 -1.56 -2.04
N VAL A 71 15.76 -2.40 -2.61
CA VAL A 71 16.16 -3.63 -3.32
C VAL A 71 17.05 -3.30 -4.52
N SER A 72 16.70 -2.27 -5.30
CA SER A 72 17.51 -1.82 -6.44
C SER A 72 18.90 -1.33 -6.02
N ARG A 73 18.99 -0.54 -4.93
CA ARG A 73 20.27 -0.10 -4.35
C ARG A 73 21.14 -1.25 -3.85
N GLY A 74 20.54 -2.35 -3.41
CA GLY A 74 21.23 -3.58 -3.04
C GLY A 74 21.82 -4.36 -4.23
N GLY A 75 21.72 -3.85 -5.46
CA GLY A 75 22.31 -4.48 -6.65
C GLY A 75 21.47 -5.62 -7.25
N ARG A 76 20.23 -5.81 -6.78
CA ARG A 76 19.30 -6.79 -7.35
C ARG A 76 19.02 -6.44 -8.82
N ARG A 77 19.23 -7.40 -9.72
CA ARG A 77 18.87 -7.26 -11.14
C ARG A 77 17.45 -7.76 -11.38
N GLY A 78 16.71 -7.05 -12.24
CA GLY A 78 15.34 -7.39 -12.61
C GLY A 78 14.28 -6.85 -11.64
N ALA A 79 13.01 -7.17 -11.90
CA ALA A 79 11.90 -6.73 -11.05
C ALA A 79 11.94 -7.41 -9.66
N PRO A 80 11.81 -6.65 -8.56
CA PRO A 80 11.80 -7.22 -7.21
C PRO A 80 10.66 -8.23 -7.02
N ARG A 81 10.97 -9.36 -6.38
CA ARG A 81 9.96 -10.33 -5.92
C ARG A 81 9.36 -9.87 -4.59
N ASP A 82 8.22 -10.44 -4.21
CA ASP A 82 7.58 -10.10 -2.93
C ASP A 82 8.45 -10.48 -1.73
N THR A 83 9.21 -11.57 -1.81
CA THR A 83 10.21 -11.93 -0.79
C THR A 83 11.31 -10.88 -0.67
N ASP A 84 11.79 -10.31 -1.79
CA ASP A 84 12.83 -9.26 -1.77
C ASP A 84 12.30 -8.02 -1.04
N ARG A 85 11.03 -7.64 -1.30
CA ARG A 85 10.35 -6.52 -0.64
C ARG A 85 10.12 -6.78 0.84
N LEU A 86 9.76 -8.01 1.22
CA LEU A 86 9.58 -8.40 2.62
C LEU A 86 10.92 -8.29 3.38
N LEU A 87 12.00 -8.82 2.83
CA LEU A 87 13.33 -8.72 3.45
C LEU A 87 13.77 -7.25 3.58
N ALA A 88 13.58 -6.45 2.53
CA ALA A 88 13.88 -5.01 2.59
C ALA A 88 13.04 -4.30 3.66
N TYR A 89 11.76 -4.66 3.81
CA TYR A 89 10.90 -4.12 4.86
C TYR A 89 11.43 -4.48 6.25
N LEU A 90 11.65 -5.78 6.50
CA LEU A 90 12.13 -6.25 7.81
C LEU A 90 13.47 -5.60 8.19
N LEU A 91 14.40 -5.45 7.24
CA LEU A 91 15.69 -4.81 7.47
C LEU A 91 15.55 -3.30 7.76
N LEU A 92 14.74 -2.58 6.97
CA LEU A 92 14.54 -1.14 7.14
C LEU A 92 13.80 -0.78 8.43
N GLU A 93 12.93 -1.67 8.91
CA GLU A 93 12.24 -1.53 10.19
C GLU A 93 13.07 -2.07 11.37
N GLY A 94 14.29 -2.55 11.15
CA GLY A 94 15.16 -3.09 12.20
C GLY A 94 14.65 -4.38 12.85
N LEU A 95 13.77 -5.12 12.16
CA LEU A 95 13.21 -6.39 12.61
C LEU A 95 14.15 -7.57 12.35
N ILE A 96 15.08 -7.41 11.41
CA ILE A 96 16.18 -8.34 11.14
C ILE A 96 17.47 -7.54 10.95
N THR A 97 18.62 -8.21 11.11
CA THR A 97 19.95 -7.67 10.81
C THR A 97 20.66 -8.55 9.78
N VAL A 98 21.69 -7.99 9.15
CA VAL A 98 22.64 -8.78 8.36
C VAL A 98 23.60 -9.42 9.35
N ALA A 99 23.83 -10.73 9.24
CA ALA A 99 24.87 -11.39 10.02
C ALA A 99 26.25 -10.88 9.54
N ASP A 100 27.15 -10.62 10.48
CA ASP A 100 28.52 -10.17 10.20
C ASP A 100 29.32 -11.15 9.32
#